data_AF-A0A177AS67-F1
#
_entry.id   AF-A0A177AS67-F1
#
_cell.length_a   1.000
_cell.length_b   1.000
_cell.length_c   1.000
_cell.angle_alpha   90.00
_cell.angle_beta   90.00
_cell.angle_gamma   90.00
#
_symmetry.space_group_name_H-M   'P 1'
#
loop_
_entity.id
_entity.type
_entity.pdbx_description
1 polymer ?
#
loop_
_entity_poly.entity_id
_entity_poly.type
_entity_poly.pdbx_seq_one_letter_code
_entity_poly.pdbx_strand_id
1 'polypeptide(L)'
;MSQNLCYEHELTDIAEVAIVGMTQRNLTIDFSLMAIKDLTLQINKPINSTIKPTHPKNFLFEFTNETNQVIVKVISSDLGCCIMSIQPRNCPIYQGLDNINFQGFKQTIISKGAITVSKTDLPTFYVVFVMDAKAKSCGGSSVASDLKNINITIEETISIKTVIIAMLFPILLFGAFYFIATVSFYLHMNCFEGFKHGFRIKSRQTVSKQYLLKLSNSENSEDPTTSIMDTSTRKLEKYKKRAKQDVSVLDMTCKEKKKLVAKYRLYVWNLVIISIFYSLPVMQNVLTNLRIIKQTGSMDMCYYNYLCLHGLGSVISFNAIYSNLGYILLGLLYLMLTKLRQIRHKKCFDNLDFSDNGIPQFFSTFYCLGISLVMMGIMSSCYHSCPNISNFQFDTAYMFIISGIIIINLFEKRHADINAHSNKTYFGFALIITVSMLDVILKDTGIIMWIIFIILHILSYWYLSMQWYSRGTIKLSDVTINTAYKYRQLFIIERK
;
A
#
# COMPACT_ATOMS: atom_id res chain seq x y z
N MET A 1 -33.47 18.25 33.42
CA MET A 1 -32.83 17.11 32.74
C MET A 1 -33.95 16.20 32.28
N SER A 2 -33.94 15.72 31.03
CA SER A 2 -34.92 14.74 30.56
C SER A 2 -34.27 13.40 30.28
N GLN A 3 -35.00 12.33 30.58
CA GLN A 3 -34.67 10.98 30.15
C GLN A 3 -35.87 10.40 29.41
N ASN A 4 -35.63 9.80 28.25
CA ASN A 4 -36.66 9.05 27.55
C ASN A 4 -36.75 7.66 28.18
N LEU A 5 -37.96 7.25 28.50
CA LEU A 5 -38.28 5.90 28.97
C LEU A 5 -38.78 5.07 27.79
N CYS A 6 -38.51 3.78 27.79
CA CYS A 6 -38.99 2.84 26.79
C CYS A 6 -39.70 1.66 27.46
N TYR A 7 -40.56 0.98 26.69
CA TYR A 7 -41.29 -0.22 27.11
C TYR A 7 -41.11 -1.31 26.05
N GLU A 8 -40.97 -2.56 26.49
CA GLU A 8 -40.59 -3.69 25.62
C GLU A 8 -41.80 -4.49 25.11
N HIS A 9 -42.83 -4.73 25.93
CA HIS A 9 -43.88 -5.69 25.59
C HIS A 9 -45.32 -5.17 25.65
N GLU A 10 -45.75 -4.41 26.67
CA GLU A 10 -47.13 -3.88 26.77
C GLU A 10 -47.21 -2.52 27.50
N LEU A 11 -48.31 -1.78 27.30
CA LEU A 11 -48.62 -0.51 27.99
C LEU A 11 -48.86 -0.67 29.51
N THR A 12 -48.82 -1.90 30.02
CA THR A 12 -49.02 -2.26 31.44
C THR A 12 -47.72 -2.39 32.23
N ASP A 13 -46.55 -2.23 31.59
CA ASP A 13 -45.25 -2.27 32.28
C ASP A 13 -45.10 -1.07 33.23
N ILE A 14 -44.84 -1.35 34.51
CA ILE A 14 -44.57 -0.33 35.53
C ILE A 14 -43.11 0.12 35.37
N ALA A 15 -42.88 1.37 34.97
CA ALA A 15 -41.56 1.97 34.97
C ALA A 15 -41.23 2.56 36.35
N GLU A 16 -40.28 1.96 37.06
CA GLU A 16 -39.76 2.50 38.31
C GLU A 16 -38.62 3.49 38.03
N VAL A 17 -38.77 4.74 38.48
CA VAL A 17 -37.76 5.79 38.31
C VAL A 17 -37.15 6.10 39.68
N ALA A 18 -35.92 5.63 39.90
CA ALA A 18 -35.15 5.93 41.10
C ALA A 18 -34.21 7.13 40.86
N ILE A 19 -34.22 8.11 41.75
CA ILE A 19 -33.37 9.30 41.67
C ILE A 19 -32.46 9.32 42.86
N VAL A 20 -31.16 9.28 42.58
CA VAL A 20 -30.10 9.33 43.58
C VAL A 20 -29.37 10.64 43.41
N GLY A 21 -29.40 11.49 44.44
CA GLY A 21 -28.73 12.80 44.43
C GLY A 21 -28.11 13.09 45.79
N MET A 22 -26.92 13.69 45.78
CA MET A 22 -26.28 14.25 46.96
C MET A 22 -26.40 15.78 46.89
N THR A 23 -26.99 16.38 47.92
CA THR A 23 -27.19 17.83 47.98
C THR A 23 -26.73 18.34 49.34
N GLN A 24 -26.14 19.55 49.38
CA GLN A 24 -25.76 20.22 50.63
C GLN A 24 -26.92 21.02 51.26
N ARG A 25 -28.04 21.17 50.52
CA ARG A 25 -29.21 21.94 50.91
C ARG A 25 -30.47 21.22 50.44
N ASN A 26 -31.59 21.41 51.14
CA ASN A 26 -32.88 20.88 50.73
C ASN A 26 -33.21 21.30 49.30
N LEU A 27 -33.45 20.31 48.44
CA LEU A 27 -33.77 20.49 47.02
C LEU A 27 -35.16 19.90 46.77
N THR A 28 -36.11 20.73 46.35
CA THR A 28 -37.40 20.28 45.81
C THR A 28 -37.20 19.92 44.33
N ILE A 29 -37.65 18.73 43.92
CA ILE A 29 -37.56 18.28 42.53
C ILE A 29 -38.98 17.97 42.04
N ASP A 30 -39.40 18.69 41.01
CA ASP A 30 -40.68 18.48 40.36
C ASP A 30 -40.51 17.64 39.09
N PHE A 31 -41.42 16.69 38.88
CA PHE A 31 -41.41 15.78 37.72
C PHE A 31 -42.64 15.98 36.86
N SER A 32 -42.43 15.93 35.55
CA SER A 32 -43.51 15.89 34.57
C SER A 32 -43.22 14.76 33.60
N LEU A 33 -44.18 13.85 33.46
CA LEU A 33 -44.15 12.78 32.46
C LEU A 33 -44.96 13.24 31.25
N MET A 34 -44.38 13.12 30.05
CA MET A 34 -45.06 13.47 28.81
C MET A 34 -44.88 12.35 27.78
N ALA A 35 -45.98 11.96 27.13
CA ALA A 35 -45.93 11.06 25.99
C ALA A 35 -45.42 11.80 24.75
N ILE A 36 -44.31 11.35 24.18
CA ILE A 36 -43.76 11.91 22.95
C ILE A 36 -44.43 11.21 21.76
N LYS A 37 -45.14 11.99 20.94
CA LYS A 37 -45.68 11.55 19.64
C LYS A 37 -44.64 11.91 18.55
N ASP A 38 -44.60 11.14 17.46
CA ASP A 38 -43.68 11.33 16.32
C ASP A 38 -42.20 11.00 16.57
N LEU A 39 -41.92 9.82 17.13
CA LEU A 39 -40.55 9.31 17.32
C LEU A 39 -39.98 8.58 16.09
N THR A 40 -40.82 8.27 15.09
CA THR A 40 -40.47 7.35 14.01
C THR A 40 -39.79 8.06 12.83
N LEU A 41 -38.63 7.55 12.43
CA LEU A 41 -37.92 7.99 11.23
C LEU A 41 -38.50 7.28 10.00
N GLN A 42 -38.65 8.03 8.92
CA GLN A 42 -39.10 7.51 7.63
C GLN A 42 -37.97 7.64 6.60
N ILE A 43 -37.93 6.70 5.66
CA ILE A 43 -36.95 6.71 4.57
C ILE A 43 -37.18 7.96 3.70
N ASN A 44 -36.09 8.62 3.31
CA ASN A 44 -36.05 9.83 2.47
C ASN A 44 -36.82 11.03 3.02
N LYS A 45 -37.15 11.04 4.33
CA LYS A 45 -37.82 12.17 4.99
C LYS A 45 -36.89 12.79 6.04
N PRO A 46 -36.29 13.97 5.77
CA PRO A 46 -35.41 14.64 6.71
C PRO A 46 -36.16 15.11 7.96
N ILE A 47 -35.53 14.96 9.13
CA ILE A 47 -36.02 15.51 10.40
C ILE A 47 -34.96 16.44 10.98
N ASN A 48 -35.36 17.68 11.27
CA ASN A 48 -34.53 18.63 11.99
C ASN A 48 -34.81 18.52 13.48
N SER A 49 -33.76 18.42 14.29
CA SER A 49 -33.86 18.38 15.75
C SER A 49 -32.72 19.13 16.41
N THR A 50 -33.03 19.79 17.51
CA THR A 50 -32.03 20.42 18.38
C THR A 50 -31.70 19.47 19.53
N ILE A 51 -30.40 19.24 19.76
CA ILE A 51 -29.87 18.43 20.85
C ILE A 51 -29.25 19.37 21.90
N LYS A 52 -29.45 19.03 23.17
CA LYS A 52 -28.80 19.68 24.33
C LYS A 52 -28.25 18.61 25.28
N PRO A 53 -27.19 18.88 26.07
CA PRO A 53 -26.66 17.93 27.04
C PRO A 53 -27.69 17.44 28.07
N THR A 54 -28.62 18.32 28.46
CA THR A 54 -29.68 18.02 29.43
C THR A 54 -30.90 17.32 28.82
N HIS A 55 -30.96 17.23 27.49
CA HIS A 55 -32.08 16.71 26.71
C HIS A 55 -31.59 15.87 25.52
N PRO A 56 -31.15 14.61 25.75
CA PRO A 56 -30.80 13.69 24.66
C PRO A 56 -32.04 13.37 23.81
N LYS A 57 -31.80 13.13 22.52
CA LYS A 57 -32.87 12.89 21.53
C LYS A 57 -32.77 11.47 21.01
N ASN A 58 -33.89 10.75 21.05
CA ASN A 58 -34.00 9.38 20.60
C ASN A 58 -35.07 9.30 19.50
N PHE A 59 -34.79 8.53 18.47
CA PHE A 59 -35.70 8.26 17.36
C PHE A 59 -35.79 6.76 17.13
N LEU A 60 -36.92 6.26 16.64
CA LEU A 60 -37.15 4.85 16.34
C LEU A 60 -37.18 4.64 14.83
N PHE A 61 -36.56 3.58 14.34
CA PHE A 61 -36.70 3.14 12.96
C PHE A 61 -37.06 1.65 12.91
N GLU A 62 -37.92 1.31 11.96
CA GLU A 62 -38.37 -0.05 11.68
C GLU A 62 -38.24 -0.32 10.18
N PHE A 63 -37.56 -1.41 9.84
CA PHE A 63 -37.38 -1.79 8.44
C PHE A 63 -38.70 -2.23 7.80
N THR A 64 -38.96 -1.77 6.57
CA THR A 64 -40.04 -2.29 5.73
C THR A 64 -39.63 -3.62 5.06
N ASN A 65 -40.55 -4.33 4.42
CA ASN A 65 -40.26 -5.62 3.77
C ASN A 65 -39.36 -5.50 2.53
N GLU A 66 -39.23 -4.32 1.95
CA GLU A 66 -38.54 -4.11 0.68
C GLU A 66 -37.04 -3.77 0.85
N THR A 67 -36.64 -3.30 2.03
CA THR A 67 -35.29 -2.80 2.28
C THR A 67 -34.49 -3.71 3.20
N ASN A 68 -33.27 -4.08 2.78
CA ASN A 68 -32.38 -4.94 3.56
C ASN A 68 -31.31 -4.16 4.34
N GLN A 69 -30.97 -2.96 3.89
CA GLN A 69 -29.94 -2.11 4.48
C GLN A 69 -30.31 -0.64 4.29
N VAL A 70 -30.05 0.16 5.32
CA VAL A 70 -30.24 1.62 5.30
C VAL A 70 -29.00 2.30 5.86
N ILE A 71 -28.81 3.56 5.48
CA ILE A 71 -27.79 4.43 6.03
C ILE A 71 -28.46 5.56 6.81
N VAL A 72 -28.10 5.69 8.08
CA VAL A 72 -28.52 6.80 8.94
C VAL A 72 -27.50 7.91 8.77
N LYS A 73 -27.89 9.00 8.11
CA LYS A 73 -27.04 10.16 7.83
C LYS A 73 -27.43 11.33 8.72
N VAL A 74 -26.42 12.02 9.22
CA VAL A 74 -26.59 13.19 10.08
C VAL A 74 -25.71 14.31 9.59
N ILE A 75 -26.30 15.49 9.44
CA ILE A 75 -25.60 16.70 9.01
C ILE A 75 -25.92 17.81 10.01
N SER A 76 -24.90 18.58 10.37
CA SER A 76 -25.00 19.73 11.26
C SER A 76 -24.10 20.85 10.74
N SER A 77 -24.62 22.07 10.74
CA SER A 77 -23.84 23.29 10.55
C SER A 77 -23.04 23.68 11.80
N ASP A 78 -23.46 23.19 12.96
CA ASP A 78 -22.91 23.59 14.25
C ASP A 78 -21.74 22.67 14.64
N LEU A 79 -20.63 23.26 15.08
CA LEU A 79 -19.36 22.55 15.33
C LEU A 79 -19.27 21.91 16.74
N GLY A 80 -20.38 21.84 17.48
CA GLY A 80 -20.42 21.19 18.78
C GLY A 80 -20.23 19.67 18.67
N CYS A 81 -19.65 19.03 19.68
CA CYS A 81 -19.45 17.57 19.70
C CYS A 81 -20.74 16.84 20.09
N CYS A 82 -21.16 15.85 19.31
CA CYS A 82 -22.20 14.91 19.70
C CYS A 82 -21.83 13.46 19.37
N ILE A 83 -22.46 12.52 20.07
CA ILE A 83 -22.34 11.10 19.85
C ILE A 83 -23.67 10.62 19.25
N MET A 84 -23.60 9.92 18.13
CA MET A 84 -24.71 9.17 17.57
C MET A 84 -24.53 7.70 17.93
N SER A 85 -25.57 7.07 18.47
CA SER A 85 -25.59 5.66 18.82
C SER A 85 -26.81 4.98 18.23
N ILE A 86 -26.60 3.85 17.55
CA ILE A 86 -27.65 2.98 17.01
C ILE A 86 -27.75 1.77 17.92
N GLN A 87 -28.86 1.68 18.64
CA GLN A 87 -29.11 0.66 19.65
C GLN A 87 -30.27 -0.23 19.21
N PRO A 88 -30.27 -1.54 19.52
CA PRO A 88 -31.45 -2.38 19.28
C PRO A 88 -32.66 -1.84 20.04
N ARG A 89 -33.86 -2.27 19.63
CA ARG A 89 -35.11 -1.99 20.36
C ARG A 89 -35.18 -2.82 21.65
N ASN A 90 -34.29 -2.53 22.59
CA ASN A 90 -34.25 -3.13 23.92
C ASN A 90 -34.26 -2.03 24.97
N CYS A 91 -34.80 -2.34 26.15
CA CYS A 91 -34.83 -1.43 27.29
C CYS A 91 -33.80 -1.87 28.35
N PRO A 92 -33.08 -0.92 28.99
CA PRO A 92 -33.19 0.54 28.87
C PRO A 92 -32.42 1.13 27.68
N ILE A 93 -32.87 2.28 27.17
CA ILE A 93 -32.12 3.06 26.16
C ILE A 93 -30.96 3.80 26.83
N TYR A 94 -29.73 3.52 26.41
CA TYR A 94 -28.53 4.17 26.95
C TYR A 94 -28.32 5.54 26.31
N GLN A 95 -28.74 6.60 27.01
CA GLN A 95 -28.79 7.98 26.53
C GLN A 95 -27.90 8.97 27.32
N GLY A 96 -27.04 8.47 28.21
CA GLY A 96 -26.08 9.27 28.98
C GLY A 96 -24.65 9.09 28.48
N LEU A 97 -23.78 10.08 28.69
CA LEU A 97 -22.37 10.00 28.28
C LEU A 97 -21.62 8.82 28.94
N ASP A 98 -22.01 8.44 30.16
CA ASP A 98 -21.35 7.37 30.91
C ASP A 98 -21.81 5.96 30.47
N ASN A 99 -23.04 5.84 29.95
CA ASN A 99 -23.67 4.54 29.66
C ASN A 99 -23.88 4.26 28.16
N ILE A 100 -23.77 5.26 27.29
CA ILE A 100 -23.90 5.11 25.82
C ILE A 100 -22.90 4.12 25.21
N ASN A 101 -21.86 3.76 25.98
CA ASN A 101 -20.84 2.83 25.56
C ASN A 101 -21.22 1.35 25.74
N PHE A 102 -22.31 1.04 26.43
CA PHE A 102 -22.67 -0.34 26.79
C PHE A 102 -23.29 -1.14 25.65
N GLN A 103 -23.91 -0.49 24.67
CA GLN A 103 -24.61 -1.20 23.59
C GLN A 103 -24.67 -0.40 22.29
N GLY A 104 -24.78 -1.11 21.18
CA GLY A 104 -25.05 -0.54 19.87
C GLY A 104 -23.80 -0.03 19.15
N PHE A 105 -24.00 0.44 17.93
CA PHE A 105 -22.95 1.08 17.13
C PHE A 105 -22.89 2.56 17.46
N LYS A 106 -21.72 3.13 17.69
CA LYS A 106 -21.58 4.54 18.08
C LYS A 106 -20.49 5.24 17.27
N GLN A 107 -20.72 6.51 17.00
CA GLN A 107 -19.80 7.38 16.27
C GLN A 107 -19.86 8.79 16.85
N THR A 108 -18.73 9.46 16.99
CA THR A 108 -18.67 10.89 17.30
C THR A 108 -18.87 11.73 16.04
N ILE A 109 -19.60 12.84 16.18
CA ILE A 109 -20.02 13.70 15.08
C ILE A 109 -19.74 15.16 15.45
N ILE A 110 -18.96 15.82 14.60
CA ILE A 110 -18.78 17.27 14.62
C ILE A 110 -19.72 17.90 13.59
N SER A 111 -19.53 17.64 12.30
CA SER A 111 -20.36 18.25 11.24
C SER A 111 -21.20 17.22 10.47
N LYS A 112 -20.64 16.05 10.19
CA LYS A 112 -21.31 14.99 9.41
C LYS A 112 -20.98 13.62 9.98
N GLY A 113 -21.94 12.72 9.95
CA GLY A 113 -21.79 11.33 10.38
C GLY A 113 -22.72 10.42 9.62
N ALA A 114 -22.35 9.14 9.51
CA ALA A 114 -23.18 8.14 8.86
C ALA A 114 -22.91 6.76 9.44
N ILE A 115 -23.95 5.98 9.71
CA ILE A 115 -23.83 4.57 10.08
C ILE A 115 -24.77 3.75 9.21
N THR A 116 -24.22 2.72 8.57
CA THR A 116 -24.98 1.75 7.79
C THR A 116 -25.46 0.63 8.70
N VAL A 117 -26.74 0.29 8.60
CA VAL A 117 -27.38 -0.75 9.41
C VAL A 117 -28.03 -1.77 8.48
N SER A 118 -27.84 -3.06 8.80
CA SER A 118 -28.49 -4.16 8.10
C SER A 118 -29.70 -4.66 8.87
N LYS A 119 -30.78 -4.97 8.15
CA LYS A 119 -32.02 -5.55 8.71
C LYS A 119 -31.75 -6.88 9.42
N THR A 120 -30.75 -7.62 8.96
CA THR A 120 -30.29 -8.88 9.58
C THR A 120 -29.70 -8.68 10.97
N ASP A 121 -29.08 -7.53 11.21
CA ASP A 121 -28.37 -7.23 12.44
C ASP A 121 -29.30 -6.55 13.44
N LEU A 122 -30.11 -5.61 12.95
CA LEU A 122 -31.05 -4.82 13.73
C LEU A 122 -32.35 -4.58 12.92
N PRO A 123 -33.42 -5.37 13.07
CA PRO A 123 -34.68 -5.19 12.33
C PRO A 123 -35.47 -3.95 12.77
N THR A 124 -35.32 -3.58 14.04
CA THR A 124 -35.86 -2.35 14.64
C THR A 124 -34.82 -1.78 15.58
N PHE A 125 -34.54 -0.47 15.49
CA PHE A 125 -33.49 0.15 16.28
C PHE A 125 -33.80 1.60 16.68
N TYR A 126 -33.20 2.02 17.79
CA TYR A 126 -33.17 3.41 18.23
C TYR A 126 -31.95 4.14 17.69
N VAL A 127 -32.13 5.38 17.25
CA VAL A 127 -31.07 6.34 16.95
C VAL A 127 -31.02 7.35 18.09
N VAL A 128 -29.98 7.29 18.89
CA VAL A 128 -29.77 8.07 20.11
C VAL A 128 -28.70 9.12 19.86
N PHE A 129 -29.00 10.37 20.21
CA PHE A 129 -28.07 11.48 20.15
C PHE A 129 -27.80 12.06 21.52
N VAL A 130 -26.51 12.11 21.88
CA VAL A 130 -26.03 12.67 23.15
C VAL A 130 -25.00 13.74 22.85
N MET A 131 -25.17 14.93 23.43
CA MET A 131 -24.24 16.03 23.26
C MET A 131 -23.15 15.99 24.32
N ASP A 132 -21.89 16.15 23.91
CA ASP A 132 -20.77 16.35 24.83
C ASP A 132 -20.34 17.82 24.78
N ALA A 133 -20.83 18.59 25.76
CA ALA A 133 -20.55 20.02 25.86
C ALA A 133 -19.06 20.34 26.02
N LYS A 134 -18.27 19.42 26.59
CA LYS A 134 -16.83 19.60 26.82
C LYS A 134 -15.98 19.19 25.63
N ALA A 135 -16.60 18.70 24.54
CA ALA A 135 -15.92 18.29 23.32
C ALA A 135 -14.82 17.22 23.54
N LYS A 136 -14.82 16.51 24.67
CA LYS A 136 -13.77 15.54 25.03
C LYS A 136 -13.85 14.30 24.15
N SER A 137 -15.06 13.83 23.86
CA SER A 137 -15.29 12.67 22.99
C SER A 137 -14.82 12.92 21.56
N CYS A 138 -14.86 14.16 21.07
CA CYS A 138 -14.40 14.53 19.73
C CYS A 138 -12.93 14.98 19.68
N GLY A 139 -12.10 14.55 20.64
CA GLY A 139 -10.66 14.83 20.64
C GLY A 139 -10.25 16.20 21.21
N GLY A 140 -11.16 16.95 21.84
CA GLY A 140 -10.85 18.17 22.60
C GLY A 140 -10.55 19.42 21.78
N SER A 141 -10.39 19.33 20.46
CA SER A 141 -10.14 20.47 19.57
C SER A 141 -11.41 21.14 19.02
N SER A 142 -12.60 20.65 19.41
CA SER A 142 -13.89 21.17 18.93
C SER A 142 -14.47 22.22 19.87
N VAL A 143 -15.38 23.04 19.33
CA VAL A 143 -15.99 24.17 20.05
C VAL A 143 -16.90 23.64 21.15
N ALA A 144 -16.64 24.05 22.39
CA ALA A 144 -17.56 23.82 23.49
C ALA A 144 -18.89 24.53 23.20
N SER A 145 -19.97 23.77 23.13
CA SER A 145 -21.31 24.27 22.87
C SER A 145 -22.31 23.46 23.68
N ASP A 146 -23.39 24.10 24.10
CA ASP A 146 -24.51 23.45 24.80
C ASP A 146 -25.74 23.23 23.91
N LEU A 147 -25.63 23.60 22.63
CA LEU A 147 -26.69 23.44 21.65
C LEU A 147 -26.13 22.99 20.30
N LYS A 148 -26.82 22.05 19.66
CA LYS A 148 -26.52 21.59 18.30
C LYS A 148 -27.79 21.27 17.53
N ASN A 149 -27.94 21.88 16.36
CA ASN A 149 -28.99 21.56 15.41
C ASN A 149 -28.51 20.48 14.44
N ILE A 150 -29.26 19.40 14.32
CA ILE A 150 -28.96 18.29 13.43
C ILE A 150 -30.12 18.07 12.46
N ASN A 151 -29.76 17.66 11.24
CA ASN A 151 -30.66 17.14 10.24
C ASN A 151 -30.36 15.65 10.05
N ILE A 152 -31.36 14.82 10.30
CA ILE A 152 -31.29 13.36 10.24
C ILE A 152 -32.03 12.89 8.99
N THR A 153 -31.38 12.03 8.21
CA THR A 153 -31.96 11.42 7.01
C THR A 153 -31.65 9.93 7.00
N ILE A 154 -32.65 9.11 6.70
CA ILE A 154 -32.46 7.69 6.44
C ILE A 154 -32.62 7.48 4.94
N GLU A 155 -31.61 6.86 4.34
CA GLU A 155 -31.64 6.51 2.92
C GLU A 155 -31.39 5.02 2.73
N GLU A 156 -31.89 4.47 1.63
CA GLU A 156 -31.59 3.10 1.22
C GLU A 156 -30.17 3.00 0.69
N THR A 157 -29.50 1.88 0.97
CA THR A 157 -28.18 1.61 0.38
C THR A 157 -28.31 0.97 -1.01
N ILE A 158 -27.21 1.01 -1.76
CA ILE A 158 -27.14 0.43 -3.10
C ILE A 158 -27.41 -1.08 -3.04
N SER A 159 -28.27 -1.58 -3.93
CA SER A 159 -28.57 -3.02 -4.04
C SER A 159 -27.32 -3.87 -4.33
N ILE A 160 -27.25 -5.04 -3.70
CA ILE A 160 -26.17 -6.03 -3.90
C ILE A 160 -26.02 -6.41 -5.38
N LYS A 161 -27.12 -6.47 -6.15
CA LYS A 161 -27.09 -6.78 -7.58
C LYS A 161 -26.26 -5.75 -8.36
N THR A 162 -26.48 -4.47 -8.09
CA THR A 162 -25.75 -3.36 -8.72
C THR A 162 -24.27 -3.42 -8.35
N VAL A 163 -23.97 -3.72 -7.10
CA VAL A 163 -22.59 -3.87 -6.60
C VAL A 163 -21.85 -5.02 -7.32
N ILE A 164 -22.50 -6.16 -7.54
CA ILE A 164 -21.93 -7.30 -8.30
C ILE A 164 -21.68 -6.92 -9.76
N ILE A 165 -22.64 -6.26 -10.43
CA ILE A 165 -22.49 -5.83 -11.83
C ILE A 165 -21.31 -4.85 -11.97
N ALA A 166 -21.17 -3.91 -11.04
CA ALA A 166 -20.06 -2.95 -11.03
C ALA A 166 -18.69 -3.63 -10.85
N MET A 167 -18.61 -4.75 -10.13
CA MET A 167 -17.36 -5.52 -10.00
C MET A 167 -17.00 -6.32 -11.25
N LEU A 168 -17.98 -6.84 -11.99
CA LEU A 168 -17.71 -7.66 -13.17
C LEU A 168 -16.92 -6.91 -14.26
N PHE A 169 -17.19 -5.62 -14.45
CA PHE A 169 -16.55 -4.83 -15.49
C PHE A 169 -15.01 -4.73 -15.34
N PRO A 170 -14.45 -4.31 -14.18
CA PRO A 170 -13.00 -4.34 -13.97
C PRO A 170 -12.38 -5.73 -14.11
N ILE A 171 -13.04 -6.78 -13.61
CA ILE A 171 -12.52 -8.16 -13.69
C ILE A 171 -12.39 -8.60 -15.15
N LEU A 172 -13.39 -8.32 -15.99
CA LEU A 172 -13.35 -8.62 -17.41
C LEU A 172 -12.25 -7.83 -18.14
N LEU A 173 -12.07 -6.55 -17.78
CA LEU A 173 -10.98 -5.72 -18.32
C LEU A 173 -9.61 -6.33 -18.01
N PHE A 174 -9.36 -6.71 -16.76
CA PHE A 174 -8.13 -7.41 -16.39
C PHE A 174 -7.99 -8.74 -17.15
N GLY A 175 -9.06 -9.53 -17.22
CA GLY A 175 -9.09 -10.78 -18.00
C GLY A 175 -8.65 -10.60 -19.45
N ALA A 176 -9.10 -9.52 -20.10
CA ALA A 176 -8.68 -9.17 -21.47
C ALA A 176 -7.18 -8.88 -21.55
N PHE A 177 -6.59 -8.15 -20.60
CA PHE A 177 -5.14 -7.91 -20.58
C PHE A 177 -4.32 -9.19 -20.44
N TYR A 178 -4.76 -10.13 -19.60
CA TYR A 178 -4.12 -11.44 -19.47
C TYR A 178 -4.19 -12.23 -20.79
N PHE A 179 -5.36 -12.24 -21.43
CA PHE A 179 -5.54 -12.90 -22.72
C PHE A 179 -4.67 -12.28 -23.83
N ILE A 180 -4.62 -10.95 -23.94
CA ILE A 180 -3.78 -10.26 -24.91
C ILE A 180 -2.29 -10.57 -24.67
N ALA A 181 -1.85 -10.56 -23.41
CA ALA A 181 -0.47 -10.86 -23.07
C ALA A 181 -0.04 -12.29 -23.45
N THR A 182 -0.92 -13.29 -23.24
CA THR A 182 -0.63 -14.68 -23.59
C THR A 182 -0.67 -14.92 -25.10
N VAL A 183 -1.66 -14.38 -25.81
CA VAL A 183 -1.77 -14.45 -27.27
C VAL A 183 -0.58 -13.76 -27.94
N SER A 184 -0.22 -12.54 -27.50
CA SER A 184 0.95 -11.82 -28.00
C SER A 184 2.24 -12.61 -27.80
N PHE A 185 2.40 -13.26 -26.64
CA PHE A 185 3.55 -14.14 -26.42
C PHE A 185 3.58 -15.32 -27.39
N TYR A 186 2.46 -16.00 -27.59
CA TYR A 186 2.35 -17.14 -28.50
C TYR A 186 2.65 -16.75 -29.96
N LEU A 187 2.03 -15.68 -30.46
CA LEU A 187 2.26 -15.15 -31.81
C LEU A 187 3.72 -14.75 -32.01
N HIS A 188 4.32 -14.06 -31.04
CA HIS A 188 5.71 -13.61 -31.16
C HIS A 188 6.70 -14.79 -31.08
N MET A 189 6.41 -15.85 -30.33
CA MET A 189 7.23 -17.07 -30.34
C MET A 189 7.17 -17.77 -31.69
N ASN A 190 5.98 -17.90 -32.29
CA ASN A 190 5.81 -18.53 -33.61
C ASN A 190 6.40 -17.69 -34.75
N CYS A 191 6.23 -16.37 -34.72
CA CYS A 191 6.82 -15.46 -35.73
C CYS A 191 8.37 -15.49 -35.69
N PHE A 192 8.95 -15.61 -34.49
CA PHE A 192 10.40 -15.70 -34.34
C PHE A 192 10.96 -17.06 -34.82
N GLU A 193 10.24 -18.16 -34.59
CA GLU A 193 10.58 -19.47 -35.18
C GLU A 193 10.60 -19.40 -36.72
N GLY A 194 9.60 -18.74 -37.34
CA GLY A 194 9.53 -18.52 -38.79
C GLY A 194 10.70 -17.69 -39.33
N PHE A 195 11.08 -16.60 -38.66
CA PHE A 195 12.21 -15.75 -39.07
C PHE A 195 13.57 -16.45 -38.92
N LYS A 196 13.71 -17.32 -37.91
CA LYS A 196 14.92 -18.10 -37.62
C LYS A 196 15.23 -19.14 -38.70
N HIS A 197 14.20 -19.74 -39.31
CA HIS A 197 14.38 -20.64 -40.45
C HIS A 197 15.04 -19.93 -41.65
N GLY A 198 14.69 -18.66 -41.90
CA GLY A 198 15.30 -17.83 -42.94
C GLY A 198 16.76 -17.43 -42.65
N PHE A 199 17.08 -17.07 -41.40
CA PHE A 199 18.45 -16.67 -41.02
C PHE A 199 19.44 -17.84 -40.91
N ARG A 200 19.00 -19.03 -40.46
CA ARG A 200 19.85 -20.22 -40.33
C ARG A 200 20.35 -20.75 -41.67
N ILE A 201 19.58 -20.57 -42.75
CA ILE A 201 20.00 -20.89 -44.12
C ILE A 201 21.12 -19.93 -44.58
N LYS A 202 21.01 -18.64 -44.23
CA LYS A 202 21.95 -17.59 -44.64
C LYS A 202 23.29 -17.64 -43.88
N SER A 203 23.29 -17.97 -42.59
CA SER A 203 24.52 -18.01 -41.78
C SER A 203 25.40 -19.26 -42.03
N ARG A 204 24.78 -20.39 -42.40
CA ARG A 204 25.51 -21.63 -42.71
C ARG A 204 26.40 -21.47 -43.97
N GLN A 205 25.99 -20.63 -44.92
CA GLN A 205 26.77 -20.30 -46.11
C GLN A 205 27.96 -19.37 -45.83
N THR A 206 27.84 -18.43 -44.88
CA THR A 206 28.91 -17.47 -44.55
C THR A 206 29.96 -18.05 -43.60
N VAL A 207 29.57 -18.85 -42.60
CA VAL A 207 30.50 -19.45 -41.63
C VAL A 207 31.42 -20.50 -42.28
N SER A 208 30.94 -21.25 -43.28
CA SER A 208 31.75 -22.21 -44.04
C SER A 208 32.91 -21.54 -44.79
N LYS A 209 32.70 -20.34 -45.34
CA LYS A 209 33.77 -19.55 -46.01
C LYS A 209 34.82 -19.03 -45.04
N GLN A 210 34.43 -18.67 -43.81
CA GLN A 210 35.33 -18.04 -42.85
C GLN A 210 36.15 -19.04 -42.03
N TYR A 211 35.65 -20.27 -41.82
CA TYR A 211 36.40 -21.35 -41.16
C TYR A 211 37.51 -21.93 -42.05
N LEU A 212 37.28 -22.07 -43.36
CA LEU A 212 38.30 -22.51 -44.32
C LEU A 212 39.48 -21.54 -44.44
N LEU A 213 39.23 -20.24 -44.23
CA LEU A 213 40.26 -19.18 -44.23
C LEU A 213 41.07 -19.09 -42.93
N LYS A 214 40.59 -19.71 -41.84
CA LYS A 214 41.24 -19.65 -40.53
C LYS A 214 42.15 -20.85 -40.27
N LEU A 215 41.85 -22.00 -40.89
CA LEU A 215 42.69 -23.19 -40.84
C LEU A 215 44.01 -23.05 -41.62
N SER A 216 44.11 -22.13 -42.58
CA SER A 216 45.38 -21.88 -43.29
C SER A 216 46.42 -21.09 -42.48
N ASN A 217 46.03 -20.49 -41.34
CA ASN A 217 46.85 -19.49 -40.65
C ASN A 217 47.32 -19.90 -39.24
N SER A 218 47.01 -21.11 -38.75
CA SER A 218 47.25 -21.50 -37.34
C SER A 218 48.23 -22.66 -37.13
N GLU A 219 49.14 -22.91 -38.06
CA GLU A 219 50.13 -24.01 -37.92
C GLU A 219 51.40 -23.66 -37.12
N ASN A 220 51.49 -22.51 -36.43
CA ASN A 220 52.70 -22.19 -35.66
C ASN A 220 52.44 -21.78 -34.21
N SER A 221 53.15 -22.48 -33.31
CA SER A 221 53.46 -22.23 -31.89
C SER A 221 52.48 -22.73 -30.82
N GLU A 222 52.79 -23.91 -30.28
CA GLU A 222 52.46 -24.37 -28.92
C GLU A 222 53.54 -23.89 -27.94
N ASP A 223 53.16 -23.45 -26.72
CA ASP A 223 53.55 -24.12 -25.46
C ASP A 223 52.87 -23.48 -24.20
N PRO A 224 52.64 -24.24 -23.10
CA PRO A 224 51.79 -23.87 -21.97
C PRO A 224 52.57 -23.46 -20.72
N THR A 225 52.01 -22.58 -19.88
CA THR A 225 52.32 -22.61 -18.43
C THR A 225 51.22 -21.97 -17.60
N THR A 226 50.64 -22.81 -16.74
CA THR A 226 49.61 -22.50 -15.76
C THR A 226 50.28 -22.00 -14.48
N SER A 227 50.00 -20.78 -14.02
CA SER A 227 50.32 -20.37 -12.65
C SER A 227 49.28 -19.41 -12.06
N ILE A 228 49.11 -19.55 -10.75
CA ILE A 228 48.05 -19.00 -9.90
C ILE A 228 48.07 -17.46 -9.94
N MET A 229 47.03 -16.83 -10.52
CA MET A 229 46.94 -15.37 -10.65
C MET A 229 46.43 -14.68 -9.38
N ASP A 230 47.29 -13.79 -8.89
CA ASP A 230 47.10 -12.95 -7.71
C ASP A 230 45.99 -11.88 -7.87
N THR A 231 45.43 -11.44 -6.75
CA THR A 231 44.29 -10.50 -6.70
C THR A 231 44.63 -9.09 -7.23
N SER A 232 45.91 -8.74 -7.21
CA SER A 232 46.51 -7.50 -7.73
C SER A 232 46.60 -7.52 -9.25
N THR A 233 47.01 -8.64 -9.85
CA THR A 233 47.06 -8.89 -11.31
C THR A 233 45.68 -8.79 -11.93
N ARG A 234 44.65 -9.30 -11.25
CA ARG A 234 43.25 -9.23 -11.71
C ARG A 234 42.68 -7.79 -11.76
N LYS A 235 43.13 -6.90 -10.86
CA LYS A 235 42.78 -5.48 -10.90
C LYS A 235 43.51 -4.77 -12.04
N LEU A 236 44.78 -5.08 -12.26
CA LEU A 236 45.61 -4.49 -13.32
C LEU A 236 45.11 -4.87 -14.73
N GLU A 237 44.72 -6.12 -14.95
CA GLU A 237 44.11 -6.55 -16.21
C GLU A 237 42.76 -5.86 -16.46
N LYS A 238 41.96 -5.68 -15.42
CA LYS A 238 40.69 -4.94 -15.50
C LYS A 238 40.89 -3.48 -15.86
N TYR A 239 42.01 -2.87 -15.46
CA TYR A 239 42.40 -1.52 -15.88
C TYR A 239 42.91 -1.48 -17.32
N LYS A 240 43.74 -2.44 -17.75
CA LYS A 240 44.23 -2.55 -19.14
C LYS A 240 43.09 -2.77 -20.14
N LYS A 241 42.09 -3.60 -19.81
CA LYS A 241 40.89 -3.82 -20.65
C LYS A 241 40.01 -2.58 -20.80
N ARG A 242 39.93 -1.73 -19.76
CA ARG A 242 39.14 -0.49 -19.77
C ARG A 242 39.85 0.70 -20.42
N ALA A 243 41.15 0.59 -20.68
CA ALA A 243 41.97 1.62 -21.33
C ALA A 243 42.16 1.37 -22.84
N LYS A 244 41.53 0.33 -23.40
CA LYS A 244 41.52 0.07 -24.85
C LYS A 244 40.74 1.16 -25.59
N GLN A 245 41.27 1.60 -26.72
CA GLN A 245 40.64 2.59 -27.61
C GLN A 245 39.37 2.01 -28.29
N ASP A 246 39.35 0.69 -28.52
CA ASP A 246 38.18 -0.08 -28.94
C ASP A 246 37.73 -1.01 -27.80
N VAL A 247 36.75 -0.57 -27.01
CA VAL A 247 36.16 -1.36 -25.92
C VAL A 247 35.06 -2.26 -26.48
N SER A 248 35.24 -3.59 -26.37
CA SER A 248 34.16 -4.52 -26.68
C SER A 248 33.17 -4.64 -25.51
N VAL A 249 31.91 -4.98 -25.77
CA VAL A 249 30.89 -5.19 -24.71
C VAL A 249 31.35 -6.27 -23.71
N LEU A 250 32.18 -7.23 -24.16
CA LEU A 250 32.77 -8.27 -23.32
C LEU A 250 33.79 -7.75 -22.31
N ASP A 251 34.54 -6.72 -22.66
CA ASP A 251 35.57 -6.13 -21.79
C ASP A 251 34.94 -5.37 -20.59
N MET A 252 33.64 -5.05 -20.66
CA MET A 252 32.90 -4.35 -19.61
C MET A 252 32.28 -5.27 -18.55
N THR A 253 32.16 -6.58 -18.79
CA THR A 253 31.58 -7.54 -17.84
C THR A 253 32.66 -8.49 -17.32
N CYS A 254 33.34 -8.12 -16.22
CA CYS A 254 34.47 -8.90 -15.70
C CYS A 254 34.06 -9.99 -14.68
N LYS A 255 32.76 -10.16 -14.40
CA LYS A 255 32.26 -11.08 -13.36
C LYS A 255 31.60 -12.31 -13.96
N GLU A 256 31.85 -13.45 -13.34
CA GLU A 256 31.33 -14.75 -13.74
C GLU A 256 29.80 -14.83 -13.60
N LYS A 257 29.10 -15.17 -14.69
CA LYS A 257 27.62 -15.20 -14.79
C LYS A 257 26.98 -16.03 -13.68
N LYS A 258 27.54 -17.19 -13.32
CA LYS A 258 27.02 -18.08 -12.26
C LYS A 258 26.99 -17.38 -10.90
N LYS A 259 28.07 -16.66 -10.54
CA LYS A 259 28.19 -15.92 -9.28
C LYS A 259 27.22 -14.75 -9.21
N LEU A 260 27.04 -14.04 -10.33
CA LEU A 260 26.04 -12.97 -10.44
C LEU A 260 24.62 -13.50 -10.24
N VAL A 261 24.22 -14.57 -10.95
CA VAL A 261 22.88 -15.17 -10.82
C VAL A 261 22.59 -15.64 -9.39
N ALA A 262 23.57 -16.26 -8.72
CA ALA A 262 23.42 -16.65 -7.31
C ALA A 262 23.19 -15.42 -6.41
N LYS A 263 23.98 -14.36 -6.58
CA LYS A 263 23.82 -13.10 -5.84
C LYS A 263 22.45 -12.45 -6.07
N TYR A 264 21.93 -12.51 -7.29
CA TYR A 264 20.62 -11.96 -7.64
C TYR A 264 19.44 -12.76 -7.11
N ARG A 265 19.55 -14.09 -7.00
CA ARG A 265 18.51 -14.90 -6.36
C ARG A 265 18.29 -14.54 -4.88
N LEU A 266 19.33 -14.07 -4.19
CA LEU A 266 19.21 -13.60 -2.82
C LEU A 266 18.29 -12.37 -2.67
N TYR A 267 18.13 -11.56 -3.71
CA TYR A 267 17.19 -10.43 -3.66
C TYR A 267 15.74 -10.89 -3.52
N VAL A 268 15.37 -11.94 -4.27
CA VAL A 268 14.02 -12.51 -4.25
C VAL A 268 13.77 -13.22 -2.93
N TRP A 269 14.70 -14.07 -2.48
CA TRP A 269 14.53 -14.81 -1.22
C TRP A 269 14.45 -13.88 -0.01
N ASN A 270 15.32 -12.86 0.07
CA ASN A 270 15.24 -11.89 1.16
C ASN A 270 13.90 -11.14 1.16
N LEU A 271 13.39 -10.75 -0.02
CA LEU A 271 12.09 -10.09 -0.11
C LEU A 271 10.95 -11.00 0.37
N VAL A 272 10.96 -12.27 -0.03
CA VAL A 272 9.93 -13.24 0.40
C VAL A 272 9.96 -13.42 1.91
N ILE A 273 11.14 -13.57 2.51
CA ILE A 273 11.31 -13.69 3.96
C ILE A 273 10.78 -12.43 4.65
N ILE A 274 11.21 -11.24 4.23
CA ILE A 274 10.71 -9.95 4.77
C ILE A 274 9.19 -9.89 4.65
N SER A 275 8.64 -10.31 3.51
CA SER A 275 7.20 -10.25 3.28
C SER A 275 6.42 -11.16 4.22
N ILE A 276 6.89 -12.37 4.48
CA ILE A 276 6.23 -13.29 5.42
C ILE A 276 6.25 -12.69 6.84
N PHE A 277 7.43 -12.31 7.33
CA PHE A 277 7.58 -11.79 8.69
C PHE A 277 6.88 -10.46 8.92
N TYR A 278 6.80 -9.60 7.89
CA TYR A 278 6.08 -8.34 7.97
C TYR A 278 4.55 -8.54 7.90
N SER A 279 4.06 -9.45 7.07
CA SER A 279 2.61 -9.65 6.86
C SER A 279 1.90 -10.27 8.06
N LEU A 280 2.57 -11.19 8.76
CA LEU A 280 1.99 -11.90 9.91
C LEU A 280 1.46 -10.95 11.01
N PRO A 281 2.26 -10.03 11.58
CA PRO A 281 1.77 -9.09 12.59
C PRO A 281 0.74 -8.10 12.03
N VAL A 282 0.86 -7.70 10.75
CA VAL A 282 -0.11 -6.81 10.08
C VAL A 282 -1.50 -7.46 10.05
N MET A 283 -1.58 -8.71 9.58
CA MET A 283 -2.84 -9.45 9.54
C MET A 283 -3.42 -9.67 10.95
N GLN A 284 -2.59 -10.07 11.90
CA GLN A 284 -3.01 -10.26 13.30
C GLN A 284 -3.61 -8.98 13.89
N ASN A 285 -2.96 -7.84 13.68
CA ASN A 285 -3.43 -6.55 14.18
C ASN A 285 -4.76 -6.13 13.56
N VAL A 286 -4.92 -6.24 12.24
CA VAL A 286 -6.18 -5.89 11.55
C VAL A 286 -7.34 -6.76 12.02
N LEU A 287 -7.13 -8.09 12.11
CA LEU A 287 -8.15 -9.02 12.58
C LEU A 287 -8.57 -8.73 14.03
N THR A 288 -7.60 -8.36 14.87
CA THR A 288 -7.87 -8.01 16.27
C THR A 288 -8.70 -6.73 16.36
N ASN A 289 -8.35 -5.68 15.61
CA ASN A 289 -9.10 -4.42 15.59
C ASN A 289 -10.53 -4.60 15.05
N LEU A 290 -10.72 -5.41 14.00
CA LEU A 290 -12.04 -5.75 13.49
C LEU A 290 -12.90 -6.49 14.53
N ARG A 291 -12.30 -7.39 15.32
CA ARG A 291 -13.00 -8.05 16.44
C ARG A 291 -13.40 -7.05 17.53
N ILE A 292 -12.49 -6.15 17.93
CA ILE A 292 -12.76 -5.12 18.94
C ILE A 292 -13.92 -4.22 18.50
N ILE A 293 -13.98 -3.83 17.23
CA ILE A 293 -15.08 -2.99 16.72
C ILE A 293 -16.40 -3.75 16.74
N LYS A 294 -16.40 -5.01 16.34
CA LYS A 294 -17.61 -5.84 16.38
C LYS A 294 -18.12 -6.04 17.82
N GLN A 295 -17.24 -6.09 18.81
CA GLN A 295 -17.60 -6.25 20.22
C GLN A 295 -18.02 -4.94 20.89
N THR A 296 -17.30 -3.85 20.62
CA THR A 296 -17.51 -2.55 21.29
C THR A 296 -18.51 -1.64 20.57
N GLY A 297 -18.81 -1.93 19.30
CA GLY A 297 -19.62 -1.08 18.43
C GLY A 297 -19.01 0.30 18.14
N SER A 298 -17.75 0.54 18.52
CA SER A 298 -17.12 1.86 18.36
C SER A 298 -16.63 2.08 16.93
N MET A 299 -17.32 2.96 16.21
CA MET A 299 -17.02 3.34 14.82
C MET A 299 -15.91 4.41 14.73
N ASP A 300 -15.37 4.88 15.86
CA ASP A 300 -14.26 5.83 15.87
C ASP A 300 -12.88 5.15 15.92
N MET A 301 -12.84 3.81 16.03
CA MET A 301 -11.59 3.04 16.10
C MET A 301 -10.88 2.93 14.75
N CYS A 302 -11.63 2.77 13.66
CA CYS A 302 -11.09 2.86 12.29
C CYS A 302 -11.70 4.08 11.61
N TYR A 303 -10.86 4.93 11.03
CA TYR A 303 -11.28 6.18 10.38
C TYR A 303 -11.81 5.93 8.96
N TYR A 304 -13.01 5.35 8.86
CA TYR A 304 -13.67 5.16 7.58
C TYR A 304 -14.40 6.41 7.11
N ASN A 305 -14.49 6.55 5.79
CA ASN A 305 -15.58 7.32 5.20
C ASN A 305 -16.84 6.45 5.16
N TYR A 306 -17.60 6.44 6.25
CA TYR A 306 -18.82 5.63 6.40
C TYR A 306 -19.91 5.94 5.37
N LEU A 307 -19.91 7.14 4.79
CA LEU A 307 -20.85 7.50 3.72
C LEU A 307 -20.59 6.72 2.42
N CYS A 308 -19.33 6.41 2.15
CA CYS A 308 -18.90 5.65 0.96
C CYS A 308 -18.53 4.19 1.29
N LEU A 309 -18.80 3.73 2.51
CA LEU A 309 -18.42 2.41 2.97
C LEU A 309 -19.45 1.39 2.47
N HIS A 310 -18.98 0.45 1.66
CA HIS A 310 -19.81 -0.64 1.16
C HIS A 310 -19.27 -1.96 1.70
N GLY A 311 -20.09 -2.60 2.54
CA GLY A 311 -19.83 -3.94 3.04
C GLY A 311 -20.42 -5.01 2.13
N LEU A 312 -19.84 -6.20 2.17
CA LEU A 312 -20.37 -7.40 1.51
C LEU A 312 -20.23 -8.58 2.48
N GLY A 313 -21.36 -9.12 2.94
CA GLY A 313 -21.39 -10.17 3.96
C GLY A 313 -20.71 -9.72 5.26
N SER A 314 -19.76 -10.51 5.74
CA SER A 314 -19.03 -10.25 7.00
C SER A 314 -17.93 -9.19 6.89
N VAL A 315 -17.64 -8.68 5.70
CA VAL A 315 -16.57 -7.71 5.45
C VAL A 315 -17.16 -6.31 5.39
N ILE A 316 -16.81 -5.48 6.39
CA ILE A 316 -17.33 -4.12 6.56
C ILE A 316 -16.85 -3.18 5.43
N SER A 317 -15.56 -3.26 5.08
CA SER A 317 -14.88 -2.38 4.11
C SER A 317 -14.53 -3.12 2.81
N PHE A 318 -15.52 -3.84 2.25
CA PHE A 318 -15.30 -4.69 1.08
C PHE A 318 -14.81 -3.90 -0.14
N ASN A 319 -15.37 -2.72 -0.38
CA ASN A 319 -14.94 -1.85 -1.48
C ASN A 319 -13.45 -1.50 -1.44
N ALA A 320 -12.87 -1.30 -0.25
CA ALA A 320 -11.46 -1.00 -0.08
C ALA A 320 -10.54 -2.20 -0.36
N ILE A 321 -10.98 -3.41 0.00
CA ILE A 321 -10.26 -4.65 -0.35
C ILE A 321 -10.34 -4.86 -1.87
N TYR A 322 -11.53 -4.66 -2.44
CA TYR A 322 -11.76 -4.86 -3.87
C TYR A 322 -10.97 -3.88 -4.74
N SER A 323 -10.90 -2.59 -4.38
CA SER A 323 -10.10 -1.61 -5.13
C SER A 323 -8.62 -1.96 -5.16
N ASN A 324 -8.10 -2.57 -4.09
CA ASN A 324 -6.69 -2.96 -3.98
C ASN A 324 -6.37 -4.30 -4.67
N LEU A 325 -7.38 -5.09 -5.03
CA LEU A 325 -7.22 -6.28 -5.86
C LEU A 325 -6.54 -5.95 -7.20
N GLY A 326 -6.73 -4.74 -7.72
CA GLY A 326 -6.09 -4.26 -8.94
C GLY A 326 -4.55 -4.31 -8.87
N TYR A 327 -3.94 -3.95 -7.74
CA TYR A 327 -2.49 -4.05 -7.55
C TYR A 327 -2.00 -5.51 -7.57
N ILE A 328 -2.78 -6.41 -6.95
CA ILE A 328 -2.48 -7.85 -6.93
C ILE A 328 -2.54 -8.41 -8.36
N LEU A 329 -3.61 -8.12 -9.10
CA LEU A 329 -3.79 -8.56 -10.48
C LEU A 329 -2.72 -7.98 -11.41
N LEU A 330 -2.35 -6.71 -11.24
CA LEU A 330 -1.27 -6.09 -12.03
C LEU A 330 0.10 -6.70 -11.69
N GLY A 331 0.37 -6.97 -10.41
CA GLY A 331 1.59 -7.64 -9.96
C GLY A 331 1.73 -9.05 -10.52
N LEU A 332 0.66 -9.84 -10.49
CA LEU A 332 0.63 -11.17 -11.10
C LEU A 332 0.83 -11.14 -12.62
N LEU A 333 0.18 -10.18 -13.31
CA LEU A 333 0.36 -9.96 -14.75
C LEU A 333 1.83 -9.62 -15.05
N TYR A 334 2.43 -8.74 -14.27
CA TYR A 334 3.82 -8.33 -14.41
C TYR A 334 4.80 -9.51 -14.17
N LEU A 335 4.53 -10.35 -13.17
CA LEU A 335 5.30 -11.57 -12.92
C LEU A 335 5.20 -12.56 -14.09
N MET A 336 3.99 -12.73 -14.63
CA MET A 336 3.76 -13.54 -15.83
C MET A 336 4.57 -13.01 -17.01
N LEU A 337 4.48 -11.71 -17.33
CA LEU A 337 5.24 -11.07 -18.40
C LEU A 337 6.76 -11.21 -18.22
N THR A 338 7.24 -11.08 -16.97
CA THR A 338 8.66 -11.27 -16.64
C THR A 338 9.11 -12.71 -16.90
N LYS A 339 8.29 -13.70 -16.53
CA LYS A 339 8.55 -15.12 -16.78
C LYS A 339 8.55 -15.44 -18.27
N LEU A 340 7.57 -14.92 -19.01
CA LEU A 340 7.50 -15.07 -20.47
C LEU A 340 8.74 -14.48 -21.16
N ARG A 341 9.17 -13.29 -20.73
CA ARG A 341 10.40 -12.65 -21.22
C ARG A 341 11.65 -13.47 -20.89
N GLN A 342 11.74 -14.05 -19.69
CA GLN A 342 12.87 -14.90 -19.30
C GLN A 342 12.91 -16.19 -20.15
N ILE A 343 11.77 -16.84 -20.38
CA ILE A 343 11.69 -18.05 -21.22
C ILE A 343 12.16 -17.74 -22.63
N ARG A 344 11.68 -16.62 -23.21
CA ARG A 344 12.12 -16.17 -24.54
C ARG A 344 13.62 -15.93 -24.58
N HIS A 345 14.16 -15.20 -23.61
CA HIS A 345 15.59 -14.93 -23.52
C HIS A 345 16.41 -16.21 -23.43
N LYS A 346 15.99 -17.18 -22.60
CA LYS A 346 16.67 -18.48 -22.47
C LYS A 346 16.64 -19.25 -23.80
N LYS A 347 15.48 -19.34 -24.45
CA LYS A 347 15.36 -19.99 -25.77
C LYS A 347 16.20 -19.32 -26.84
N CYS A 348 16.34 -17.99 -26.85
CA CYS A 348 17.23 -17.30 -27.79
C CYS A 348 18.70 -17.61 -27.50
N PHE A 349 19.09 -17.59 -26.22
CA PHE A 349 20.48 -17.82 -25.80
C PHE A 349 20.94 -19.27 -25.98
N ASP A 350 20.07 -20.27 -25.73
CA ASP A 350 20.41 -21.69 -25.88
C ASP A 350 20.52 -22.12 -27.36
N ASN A 351 19.99 -21.32 -28.30
CA ASN A 351 19.88 -21.66 -29.73
C ASN A 351 20.85 -20.90 -30.65
N LEU A 352 21.51 -19.88 -30.13
CA LEU A 352 22.47 -19.05 -30.82
C LEU A 352 23.78 -19.28 -30.06
N ASP A 353 24.81 -19.83 -30.70
CA ASP A 353 26.19 -19.99 -30.15
C ASP A 353 26.87 -18.63 -29.86
N PHE A 354 26.13 -17.67 -29.32
CA PHE A 354 26.61 -16.41 -28.78
C PHE A 354 27.07 -16.66 -27.33
N SER A 355 28.03 -17.58 -27.14
CA SER A 355 28.66 -17.77 -25.82
C SER A 355 29.42 -16.52 -25.38
N ASP A 356 29.85 -15.70 -26.35
CA ASP A 356 30.89 -14.70 -26.15
C ASP A 356 30.47 -13.27 -26.50
N ASN A 357 29.17 -12.93 -26.58
CA ASN A 357 28.73 -11.54 -26.81
C ASN A 357 27.38 -11.20 -26.14
N GLY A 358 27.37 -10.25 -25.21
CA GLY A 358 26.15 -9.62 -24.68
C GLY A 358 26.17 -9.33 -23.17
N ILE A 359 25.45 -8.29 -22.74
CA ILE A 359 25.28 -7.95 -21.31
C ILE A 359 24.32 -8.98 -20.68
N PRO A 360 24.72 -9.68 -19.59
CA PRO A 360 23.84 -10.63 -18.92
C PRO A 360 22.59 -9.93 -18.36
N GLN A 361 21.41 -10.37 -18.78
CA GLN A 361 20.14 -9.88 -18.22
C GLN A 361 19.81 -10.62 -16.92
N PHE A 362 19.63 -9.86 -15.83
CA PHE A 362 19.22 -10.41 -14.53
C PHE A 362 17.72 -10.18 -14.33
N PHE A 363 16.94 -11.27 -14.37
CA PHE A 363 15.48 -11.19 -14.22
C PHE A 363 15.03 -11.06 -12.76
N SER A 364 15.90 -11.35 -11.78
CA SER A 364 15.54 -11.40 -10.35
C SER A 364 15.00 -10.08 -9.80
N THR A 365 15.56 -8.94 -10.19
CA THR A 365 15.10 -7.62 -9.74
C THR A 365 13.74 -7.25 -10.31
N PHE A 366 13.42 -7.71 -11.53
CA PHE A 366 12.06 -7.61 -12.07
C PHE A 366 11.11 -8.52 -11.30
N TYR A 367 11.49 -9.74 -10.94
CA TYR A 367 10.68 -10.58 -10.06
C TYR A 367 10.43 -9.91 -8.71
N CYS A 368 11.44 -9.24 -8.12
CA CYS A 368 11.24 -8.47 -6.89
C CYS A 368 10.19 -7.37 -7.08
N LEU A 369 10.23 -6.59 -8.17
CA LEU A 369 9.22 -5.56 -8.45
C LEU A 369 7.80 -6.16 -8.51
N GLY A 370 7.63 -7.29 -9.19
CA GLY A 370 6.34 -7.96 -9.31
C GLY A 370 5.82 -8.49 -7.97
N ILE A 371 6.68 -9.13 -7.18
CA ILE A 371 6.34 -9.63 -5.83
C ILE A 371 6.00 -8.45 -4.90
N SER A 372 6.81 -7.39 -4.92
CA SER A 372 6.54 -6.19 -4.13
C SER A 372 5.22 -5.53 -4.49
N LEU A 373 4.82 -5.51 -5.78
CA LEU A 373 3.53 -4.97 -6.21
C LEU A 373 2.34 -5.83 -5.73
N VAL A 374 2.48 -7.16 -5.74
CA VAL A 374 1.48 -8.06 -5.15
C VAL A 374 1.36 -7.81 -3.65
N MET A 375 2.49 -7.74 -2.94
CA MET A 375 2.51 -7.50 -1.51
C MET A 375 1.98 -6.12 -1.12
N MET A 376 2.24 -5.09 -1.93
CA MET A 376 1.63 -3.77 -1.79
C MET A 376 0.10 -3.86 -1.81
N GLY A 377 -0.49 -4.58 -2.77
CA GLY A 377 -1.94 -4.76 -2.83
C GLY A 377 -2.50 -5.46 -1.58
N ILE A 378 -1.80 -6.47 -1.06
CA ILE A 378 -2.20 -7.17 0.19
C ILE A 378 -2.11 -6.22 1.39
N MET A 379 -0.99 -5.52 1.56
CA MET A 379 -0.79 -4.61 2.70
C MET A 379 -1.72 -3.39 2.65
N SER A 380 -1.97 -2.85 1.46
CA SER A 380 -2.93 -1.75 1.26
C SER A 380 -4.36 -2.20 1.58
N SER A 381 -4.74 -3.42 1.19
CA SER A 381 -6.01 -4.03 1.61
C SER A 381 -6.11 -4.14 3.14
N CYS A 382 -5.04 -4.59 3.81
CA CYS A 382 -4.99 -4.68 5.27
C CYS A 382 -5.10 -3.30 5.94
N TYR A 383 -4.41 -2.29 5.43
CA TYR A 383 -4.49 -0.92 5.95
C TYR A 383 -5.91 -0.37 5.85
N HIS A 384 -6.52 -0.42 4.67
CA HIS A 384 -7.87 0.11 4.47
C HIS A 384 -8.98 -0.78 5.04
N SER A 385 -8.65 -2.01 5.46
CA SER A 385 -9.55 -2.85 6.26
C SER A 385 -9.70 -2.37 7.71
N CYS A 386 -8.83 -1.48 8.20
CA CYS A 386 -9.04 -0.69 9.41
C CYS A 386 -8.03 0.45 9.45
N PRO A 387 -8.33 1.60 8.83
CA PRO A 387 -7.41 2.73 8.80
C PRO A 387 -7.28 3.34 10.21
N ASN A 388 -6.07 3.27 10.76
CA ASN A 388 -5.70 3.90 12.03
C ASN A 388 -4.25 4.41 11.94
N ILE A 389 -3.88 5.35 12.80
CA ILE A 389 -2.56 5.97 12.90
C ILE A 389 -1.47 4.90 13.04
N SER A 390 -1.69 3.89 13.88
CA SER A 390 -0.74 2.78 14.08
C SER A 390 -0.58 1.88 12.85
N ASN A 391 -1.55 1.90 11.91
CA ASN A 391 -1.57 1.03 10.74
C ASN A 391 -1.01 1.72 9.48
N PHE A 392 -0.71 3.02 9.55
CA PHE A 392 -0.22 3.83 8.42
C PHE A 392 1.01 3.24 7.70
N GLN A 393 1.79 2.44 8.42
CA GLN A 393 3.05 1.88 7.95
C GLN A 393 2.85 0.74 6.94
N PHE A 394 1.70 0.06 6.96
CA PHE A 394 1.49 -1.20 6.24
C PHE A 394 1.69 -1.05 4.73
N ASP A 395 1.03 -0.08 4.11
CA ASP A 395 1.12 0.19 2.66
C ASP A 395 2.43 0.92 2.31
N THR A 396 2.76 1.94 3.10
CA THR A 396 3.91 2.82 2.90
C THR A 396 5.25 2.07 2.84
N ALA A 397 5.42 0.99 3.62
CA ALA A 397 6.64 0.19 3.61
C ALA A 397 6.95 -0.40 2.22
N TYR A 398 5.94 -0.92 1.51
CA TYR A 398 6.13 -1.49 0.17
C TYR A 398 6.26 -0.40 -0.91
N MET A 399 5.68 0.78 -0.72
CA MET A 399 5.95 1.94 -1.59
C MET A 399 7.46 2.28 -1.61
N PHE A 400 8.10 2.30 -0.43
CA PHE A 400 9.55 2.53 -0.31
C PHE A 400 10.36 1.39 -0.94
N ILE A 401 10.00 0.13 -0.68
CA ILE A 401 10.69 -1.03 -1.27
C ILE A 401 10.61 -1.01 -2.81
N ILE A 402 9.44 -0.75 -3.39
CA ILE A 402 9.27 -0.65 -4.85
C ILE A 402 10.14 0.47 -5.41
N SER A 403 10.08 1.67 -4.82
CA SER A 403 10.88 2.83 -5.24
C SER A 403 12.38 2.53 -5.19
N GLY A 404 12.84 1.89 -4.11
CA GLY A 404 14.23 1.48 -3.95
C GLY A 404 14.68 0.42 -4.97
N ILE A 405 13.84 -0.57 -5.27
CA ILE A 405 14.13 -1.58 -6.30
C ILE A 405 14.14 -0.96 -7.70
N ILE A 406 13.28 0.02 -8.00
CA ILE A 406 13.31 0.78 -9.27
C ILE A 406 14.65 1.51 -9.41
N ILE A 407 15.10 2.19 -8.37
CA ILE A 407 16.40 2.88 -8.35
C ILE A 407 17.55 1.89 -8.62
N ILE A 408 17.53 0.71 -8.00
CA ILE A 408 18.53 -0.32 -8.23
C ILE A 408 18.48 -0.83 -9.66
N ASN A 409 17.29 -1.10 -10.20
CA ASN A 409 17.13 -1.51 -11.59
C ASN A 409 17.67 -0.48 -12.59
N LEU A 410 17.47 0.82 -12.33
CA LEU A 410 18.03 1.89 -13.15
C LEU A 410 19.55 1.93 -13.04
N PHE A 411 20.08 1.82 -11.82
CA PHE A 411 21.51 1.83 -11.56
C PHE A 411 22.23 0.64 -12.21
N GLU A 412 21.64 -0.55 -12.15
CA GLU A 412 22.20 -1.78 -12.72
C GLU A 412 22.28 -1.75 -14.25
N LYS A 413 21.29 -1.14 -14.91
CA LYS A 413 21.33 -0.94 -16.37
C LYS A 413 22.47 -0.03 -16.80
N ARG A 414 22.85 0.94 -15.96
CA ARG A 414 23.95 1.88 -16.23
C ARG A 414 25.32 1.32 -15.83
N HIS A 415 25.37 0.46 -14.80
CA HIS A 415 26.61 -0.07 -14.22
C HIS A 415 26.52 -1.57 -13.91
N ALA A 416 26.50 -2.42 -14.95
CA ALA A 416 26.33 -3.89 -14.83
C ALA A 416 27.37 -4.61 -13.92
N ASP A 417 28.48 -3.95 -13.62
CA ASP A 417 29.62 -4.48 -12.88
C ASP A 417 29.60 -4.14 -11.37
N ILE A 418 28.82 -3.13 -10.95
CA ILE A 418 28.79 -2.56 -9.60
C ILE A 418 27.43 -2.85 -8.96
N ASN A 419 27.32 -4.01 -8.31
CA ASN A 419 26.04 -4.47 -7.79
C ASN A 419 26.08 -4.42 -6.26
N ALA A 420 25.12 -3.72 -5.66
CA ALA A 420 24.91 -3.72 -4.22
C ALA A 420 24.65 -5.16 -3.72
N HIS A 421 25.00 -5.45 -2.47
CA HIS A 421 24.60 -6.72 -1.86
C HIS A 421 23.18 -6.59 -1.34
N SER A 422 22.34 -7.59 -1.62
CA SER A 422 20.94 -7.68 -1.18
C SER A 422 20.76 -7.29 0.28
N ASN A 423 21.55 -7.86 1.19
CA ASN A 423 21.47 -7.57 2.63
C ASN A 423 21.70 -6.10 2.95
N LYS A 424 22.68 -5.45 2.31
CA LYS A 424 22.97 -4.02 2.52
C LYS A 424 21.85 -3.14 1.96
N THR A 425 21.27 -3.54 0.83
CA THR A 425 20.11 -2.86 0.24
C THR A 425 18.91 -2.92 1.17
N TYR A 426 18.48 -4.11 1.58
CA TYR A 426 17.29 -4.26 2.42
C TYR A 426 17.49 -3.67 3.82
N PHE A 427 18.71 -3.70 4.36
CA PHE A 427 19.05 -2.96 5.58
C PHE A 427 18.88 -1.44 5.40
N GLY A 428 19.29 -0.90 4.25
CA GLY A 428 19.04 0.50 3.90
C GLY A 428 17.55 0.83 3.81
N PHE A 429 16.74 -0.05 3.21
CA PHE A 429 15.27 0.12 3.18
C PHE A 429 14.68 0.10 4.58
N ALA A 430 15.12 -0.83 5.44
CA ALA A 430 14.67 -0.90 6.83
C ALA A 430 14.97 0.39 7.60
N LEU A 431 16.16 0.99 7.44
CA LEU A 431 16.49 2.27 8.08
C LEU A 431 15.58 3.41 7.61
N ILE A 432 15.32 3.51 6.30
CA ILE A 432 14.43 4.54 5.74
C ILE A 432 13.01 4.38 6.31
N ILE A 433 12.50 3.15 6.32
CA ILE A 433 11.18 2.84 6.88
C ILE A 433 11.15 3.21 8.37
N THR A 434 12.12 2.80 9.17
CA THR A 434 12.18 3.15 10.61
C THR A 434 12.18 4.65 10.86
N VAL A 435 12.96 5.43 10.10
CA VAL A 435 12.97 6.90 10.22
C VAL A 435 11.60 7.49 9.91
N SER A 436 10.90 6.96 8.90
CA SER A 436 9.53 7.42 8.59
C SER A 436 8.52 7.13 9.70
N MET A 437 8.78 6.16 10.59
CA MET A 437 7.90 5.86 11.72
C MET A 437 8.10 6.81 12.90
N LEU A 438 9.27 7.44 13.03
CA LEU A 438 9.56 8.37 14.13
C LEU A 438 8.61 9.57 14.12
N ASP A 439 8.17 10.02 12.94
CA ASP A 439 7.19 11.10 12.77
C ASP A 439 5.83 10.74 13.39
N VAL A 440 5.39 9.49 13.25
CA VAL A 440 4.11 9.01 13.79
C VAL A 440 4.14 8.91 15.32
N ILE A 441 5.31 8.62 15.90
CA ILE A 441 5.49 8.44 17.35
C ILE A 441 5.67 9.78 18.06
N LEU A 442 6.42 10.72 17.47
CA LEU A 442 6.79 12.00 18.07
C LEU A 442 5.81 13.12 17.69
N LYS A 443 4.51 12.89 17.90
CA LYS A 443 3.42 13.80 17.49
C LYS A 443 3.60 15.25 17.96
N ASP A 444 4.20 15.46 19.12
CA ASP A 444 4.33 16.79 19.74
C ASP A 444 5.51 17.62 19.18
N THR A 445 6.39 17.04 18.35
CA THR A 445 7.52 17.74 17.70
C THR A 445 7.44 17.73 16.17
N GLY A 446 6.25 17.47 15.60
CA GLY A 446 6.04 17.20 14.17
C GLY A 446 6.63 18.24 13.21
N ILE A 447 6.58 19.54 13.55
CA ILE A 447 7.13 20.61 12.68
C ILE A 447 8.66 20.50 12.58
N ILE A 448 9.35 20.27 13.71
CA ILE A 448 10.81 20.18 13.75
C ILE A 448 11.27 18.93 13.00
N MET A 449 10.57 17.81 13.20
CA MET A 449 10.84 16.56 12.49
C MET A 449 10.65 16.70 10.98
N TRP A 450 9.62 17.42 10.54
CA TRP A 450 9.40 17.73 9.12
C TRP A 450 10.53 18.54 8.49
N ILE A 451 11.00 19.59 9.18
CA ILE A 451 12.13 20.41 8.70
C ILE A 451 13.39 19.55 8.56
N ILE A 452 13.72 18.76 9.58
CA ILE A 452 14.88 17.85 9.55
C ILE A 452 14.77 16.86 8.40
N PHE A 453 13.59 16.25 8.20
CA PHE A 453 13.34 15.30 7.12
C PHE A 453 13.55 15.93 5.74
N ILE A 454 13.01 17.13 5.49
CA ILE A 454 13.18 17.84 4.22
C ILE A 454 14.66 18.09 3.93
N ILE A 455 15.41 18.59 4.92
CA ILE A 455 16.84 18.86 4.77
C ILE A 455 17.60 17.57 4.44
N LEU A 456 17.38 16.49 5.20
CA LEU A 456 18.02 15.20 4.95
C LEU A 456 17.63 14.63 3.58
N HIS A 457 16.39 14.79 3.16
CA HIS A 457 15.92 14.32 1.87
C HIS A 457 16.63 15.04 0.73
N ILE A 458 16.68 16.37 0.75
CA ILE A 458 17.39 17.19 -0.26
C ILE A 458 18.88 16.83 -0.30
N LEU A 459 19.54 16.74 0.85
CA LEU A 459 20.96 16.36 0.94
C LEU A 459 21.20 14.95 0.39
N SER A 460 20.31 13.99 0.68
CA SER A 460 20.41 12.63 0.16
C SER A 460 20.24 12.56 -1.35
N TYR A 461 19.29 13.33 -1.92
CA TYR A 461 19.06 13.41 -3.36
C TYR A 461 20.24 14.07 -4.06
N TRP A 462 20.77 15.16 -3.50
CA TRP A 462 21.96 15.83 -4.01
C TRP A 462 23.18 14.90 -3.97
N TYR A 463 23.41 14.19 -2.86
CA TYR A 463 24.50 13.22 -2.72
C TYR A 463 24.37 12.07 -3.73
N LEU A 464 23.18 11.48 -3.87
CA LEU A 464 22.93 10.41 -4.84
C LEU A 464 23.12 10.90 -6.28
N SER A 465 22.64 12.11 -6.60
CA SER A 465 22.81 12.74 -7.92
C SER A 465 24.29 13.02 -8.21
N MET A 466 25.03 13.56 -7.25
CA MET A 466 26.48 13.73 -7.31
C MET A 466 27.18 12.39 -7.55
N GLN A 467 26.86 11.34 -6.79
CA GLN A 467 27.43 10.00 -6.98
C GLN A 467 27.06 9.41 -8.35
N TRP A 468 25.85 9.66 -8.86
CA TRP A 468 25.41 9.22 -10.17
C TRP A 468 26.08 9.96 -11.33
N TYR A 469 26.44 11.23 -11.16
CA TYR A 469 27.07 12.06 -12.19
C TYR A 469 28.61 11.96 -12.17
N SER A 470 29.21 11.83 -10.99
CA SER A 470 30.67 11.81 -10.78
C SER A 470 31.32 10.43 -10.86
N ARG A 471 30.57 9.33 -10.65
CA ARG A 471 31.13 7.97 -10.75
C ARG A 471 31.36 7.58 -12.20
N GLY A 472 32.57 7.88 -12.65
CA GLY A 472 33.09 7.56 -13.98
C GLY A 472 34.11 8.59 -14.47
N THR A 473 34.05 9.82 -13.96
CA THR A 473 34.90 10.94 -14.39
C THR A 473 35.82 11.46 -13.29
N ILE A 474 35.45 11.33 -12.01
CA ILE A 474 36.26 11.86 -10.91
C ILE A 474 36.79 10.70 -10.06
N LYS A 475 38.02 10.28 -10.35
CA LYS A 475 38.91 9.68 -9.35
C LYS A 475 39.79 10.80 -8.81
N LEU A 476 39.45 11.36 -7.67
CA LEU A 476 40.48 11.99 -6.84
C LEU A 476 41.28 10.85 -6.21
N SER A 477 42.33 10.42 -6.89
CA SER A 477 43.51 9.91 -6.18
C SER A 477 44.68 10.81 -6.55
N ASP A 478 45.50 11.16 -5.57
CA ASP A 478 46.65 12.07 -5.71
C ASP A 478 47.64 11.61 -6.80
N VAL A 479 47.66 10.31 -7.09
CA VAL A 479 48.45 9.69 -8.16
C VAL A 479 47.97 10.09 -9.56
N THR A 480 46.68 10.35 -9.75
CA THR A 480 46.09 10.69 -11.06
C THR A 480 46.49 12.09 -11.53
N ILE A 481 46.69 13.04 -10.61
CA ILE A 481 47.07 14.42 -10.92
C ILE A 481 48.52 14.47 -11.42
N ASN A 482 49.42 13.75 -10.76
CA ASN A 482 50.84 13.74 -11.13
C ASN A 482 51.11 12.96 -12.44
N THR A 483 50.33 11.92 -12.72
CA THR A 483 50.45 11.13 -13.95
C THR A 483 49.83 11.86 -15.15
N ALA A 484 48.71 12.58 -14.96
CA ALA A 484 48.11 13.41 -16.00
C ALA A 484 48.99 14.59 -16.42
N TYR A 485 49.78 15.15 -15.49
CA TYR A 485 50.74 16.22 -15.80
C TYR A 485 51.93 15.70 -16.63
N LYS A 486 52.39 14.47 -16.36
CA LYS A 486 53.56 13.87 -17.02
C LYS A 486 53.30 13.42 -18.46
N TYR A 487 52.05 13.09 -18.82
CA TYR A 487 51.67 12.61 -20.16
C TYR A 487 50.92 13.62 -21.04
N ARG A 488 50.73 14.86 -20.58
CA ARG A 488 50.06 15.93 -21.35
C ARG A 488 50.84 16.37 -22.60
N GLN A 489 52.15 16.09 -22.67
CA GLN A 489 53.00 16.44 -23.81
C GLN A 489 52.92 15.44 -24.99
N LEU A 490 52.35 14.24 -24.79
CA LEU A 490 52.28 13.23 -25.86
C LEU A 490 50.94 13.23 -26.63
N PHE A 491 49.89 13.87 -26.10
CA PHE A 491 48.54 13.83 -26.68
C PHE A 491 48.17 15.05 -27.56
N ILE A 492 49.09 15.99 -27.77
CA ILE A 492 48.81 17.21 -28.55
C ILE A 492 49.18 17.07 -30.05
N ILE A 493 49.84 15.98 -30.48
CA ILE A 493 50.36 15.88 -31.86
C ILE A 493 49.50 15.04 -32.83
N GLU A 494 48.54 14.23 -32.40
CA GLU A 494 47.67 13.46 -33.32
C GLU A 494 46.22 13.97 -33.39
N ARG A 495 46.06 15.29 -33.53
CA ARG A 495 44.88 15.88 -34.17
C ARG A 495 45.31 16.94 -35.18
N LYS A 496 45.81 16.47 -36.32
CA LYS A 496 45.68 17.13 -37.61
C LYS A 496 45.41 16.07 -38.67
#